data_AF-A0A257AT89-F1
#
_entry.id   AF-A0A257AT89-F1
#
_cell.length_a   1.000
_cell.length_b   1.000
_cell.length_c   1.000
_cell.angle_alpha   90.00
_cell.angle_beta   90.00
_cell.angle_gamma   90.00
#
_symmetry.space_group_name_H-M   'P 1'
#
loop_
_entity.id
_entity.type
_entity.pdbx_description
1 polymer ?
#
loop_
_entity_poly.entity_id
_entity_poly.type
_entity_poly.pdbx_seq_one_letter_code
_entity_poly.pdbx_strand_id
1 'polypeptide(L)'
;MSGVSYGAFLGMALTGTALILAFTAMLLARRSPETFIARIFLERVRIIRALKILLMGIIMMTVNVSAHVFYCFNLIRGNIYTTLSIICGSGLAISFIIFFYENIKIMAGRRKESRFE
;
A
#
# COMPACT_ATOMS: atom_id res chain seq x y z
N MET A 1 15.45 -19.33 -21.71
CA MET A 1 15.67 -18.46 -20.54
C MET A 1 14.69 -17.30 -20.63
N SER A 2 13.54 -17.41 -19.99
CA SER A 2 12.46 -16.42 -20.09
C SER A 2 12.78 -15.20 -19.22
N GLY A 3 13.15 -14.10 -19.87
CA GLY A 3 13.41 -12.81 -19.23
C GLY A 3 12.16 -12.32 -18.52
N VAL A 4 12.21 -12.29 -17.19
CA VAL A 4 11.20 -11.62 -16.39
C VAL A 4 11.27 -10.13 -16.77
N SER A 5 10.20 -9.62 -17.39
CA SER A 5 10.09 -8.19 -17.69
C SER A 5 10.32 -7.40 -16.39
N TYR A 6 11.22 -6.42 -16.41
CA TYR A 6 11.59 -5.63 -15.23
C TYR A 6 10.37 -5.10 -14.46
N GLY A 7 9.29 -4.75 -15.17
CA GLY A 7 8.03 -4.32 -14.56
C GLY A 7 7.32 -5.42 -13.73
N ALA A 8 7.39 -6.68 -14.17
CA ALA A 8 6.79 -7.81 -13.44
C ALA A 8 7.58 -8.13 -12.15
N PHE A 9 8.92 -8.07 -12.21
CA PHE A 9 9.75 -8.23 -11.02
C PHE A 9 9.50 -7.12 -10.00
N LEU A 10 9.44 -5.87 -10.47
CA LEU A 10 9.20 -4.69 -9.63
C LEU A 10 7.80 -4.75 -9.00
N GLY A 11 6.79 -5.16 -9.77
CA GLY A 11 5.45 -5.43 -9.26
C GLY A 11 5.44 -6.50 -8.16
N MET A 12 6.06 -7.67 -8.40
CA MET A 12 6.12 -8.75 -7.41
C MET A 12 6.83 -8.31 -6.11
N ALA A 13 7.93 -7.57 -6.20
CA ALA A 13 8.65 -7.09 -5.02
C ALA A 13 7.83 -6.07 -4.20
N LEU A 14 7.17 -5.12 -4.87
CA LEU A 14 6.34 -4.11 -4.21
C LEU A 14 5.06 -4.72 -3.59
N THR A 15 4.39 -5.63 -4.29
CA THR A 15 3.21 -6.30 -3.74
C THR A 15 3.57 -7.25 -2.61
N GLY A 16 4.71 -7.96 -2.72
CA GLY A 16 5.22 -8.83 -1.67
C GLY A 16 5.56 -8.07 -0.38
N THR A 17 6.25 -6.93 -0.50
CA THR A 17 6.54 -6.07 0.66
C THR A 17 5.26 -5.51 1.29
N ALA A 18 4.30 -5.05 0.49
CA ALA A 18 3.01 -4.58 0.99
C ALA A 18 2.25 -5.68 1.77
N LEU A 19 2.27 -6.93 1.28
CA LEU A 19 1.66 -8.09 1.95
C LEU A 19 2.31 -8.41 3.30
N ILE A 20 3.65 -8.41 3.36
CA ILE A 20 4.38 -8.65 4.61
C ILE A 20 4.04 -7.57 5.65
N LEU A 21 4.02 -6.30 5.22
CA LEU A 21 3.62 -5.19 6.07
C LEU A 21 2.16 -5.31 6.55
N ALA A 22 1.24 -5.68 5.66
CA ALA A 22 -0.16 -5.91 6.01
C ALA A 22 -0.32 -7.02 7.05
N PHE A 23 0.38 -8.14 6.87
CA PHE A 23 0.35 -9.26 7.81
C PHE A 23 0.91 -8.87 9.18
N THR A 24 2.01 -8.12 9.19
CA THR A 24 2.63 -7.62 10.42
C THR A 24 1.71 -6.66 11.16
N ALA A 25 1.06 -5.73 10.44
CA ALA A 25 0.09 -4.81 11.00
C ALA A 25 -1.13 -5.56 11.58
N MET A 26 -1.64 -6.58 10.87
CA MET A 26 -2.75 -7.40 11.33
C MET A 26 -2.42 -8.17 12.60
N LEU A 27 -1.23 -8.78 12.66
CA LEU A 27 -0.74 -9.49 13.86
C LEU A 27 -0.62 -8.55 15.07
N LEU A 28 -0.11 -7.33 14.87
CA LEU A 28 -0.03 -6.33 15.94
C LEU A 28 -1.42 -5.86 16.38
N ALA A 29 -2.35 -5.64 15.45
CA ALA A 29 -3.70 -5.17 15.77
C ALA A 29 -4.47 -6.22 16.57
N ARG A 30 -4.31 -7.51 16.22
CA ARG A 30 -4.98 -8.63 16.89
C ARG A 30 -4.46 -8.86 18.31
N ARG A 31 -3.20 -8.49 18.60
CA ARG A 31 -2.58 -8.71 19.91
C ARG A 31 -3.03 -7.71 20.98
N SER A 32 -3.46 -6.50 20.60
CA SER A 32 -3.88 -5.45 21.54
C SER A 32 -4.83 -4.43 20.87
N PRO A 33 -6.10 -4.80 20.61
CA PRO A 33 -7.05 -3.96 19.87
C PRO A 33 -7.41 -2.67 20.61
N GLU A 34 -7.53 -2.71 21.93
CA GLU A 34 -7.86 -1.54 22.76
C GLU A 34 -6.76 -0.48 22.72
N THR A 35 -5.50 -0.92 22.83
CA THR A 35 -4.32 -0.05 22.73
C THR A 35 -4.15 0.49 21.32
N PHE A 36 -4.61 -0.24 20.30
CA PHE A 36 -4.58 0.21 18.92
C PHE A 36 -5.57 1.36 18.68
N ILE A 37 -6.83 1.20 19.08
CA ILE A 37 -7.87 2.23 18.92
C ILE A 37 -7.48 3.52 19.65
N ALA A 38 -7.01 3.41 20.89
CA ALA A 38 -6.56 4.57 21.67
C ALA A 38 -5.40 5.32 21.00
N ARG A 39 -4.43 4.59 20.42
CA ARG A 39 -3.29 5.20 19.71
C ARG A 39 -3.67 5.80 18.37
N ILE A 40 -4.60 5.18 17.65
CA ILE A 40 -5.15 5.74 16.41
C ILE A 40 -5.81 7.10 16.70
N PHE A 41 -6.53 7.19 17.80
CA PHE A 41 -7.19 8.42 18.20
C PHE A 41 -6.20 9.53 18.60
N LEU A 42 -5.11 9.15 19.30
CA LEU A 42 -4.04 10.07 19.71
C LEU A 42 -3.23 10.62 18.52
N GLU A 43 -2.99 9.81 17.48
CA GLU A 43 -2.23 10.21 16.28
C GLU A 43 -3.13 10.44 15.04
N ARG A 44 -4.35 10.93 15.26
CA ARG A 44 -5.38 11.12 14.21
C ARG A 44 -4.87 11.85 12.97
N VAL A 45 -4.01 12.85 13.13
CA VAL A 45 -3.45 13.65 12.02
C VAL A 45 -2.57 12.82 11.09
N ARG A 46 -1.71 11.94 11.64
CA ARG A 46 -0.85 11.06 10.84
C ARG A 46 -1.69 10.02 10.10
N ILE A 47 -2.65 9.41 10.79
CA ILE A 47 -3.53 8.41 10.17
C ILE A 47 -4.39 9.00 9.08
N ILE A 48 -4.94 10.21 9.26
CA ILE A 48 -5.68 10.91 8.20
C ILE A 48 -4.77 11.17 6.99
N ARG A 49 -3.49 11.50 7.20
CA ARG A 49 -2.52 11.68 6.11
C ARG A 49 -2.24 10.35 5.40
N ALA A 50 -1.97 9.28 6.13
CA ALA A 50 -1.79 7.94 5.56
C ALA A 50 -3.03 7.49 4.78
N LEU A 51 -4.23 7.75 5.30
CA LEU A 51 -5.49 7.43 4.65
C LEU A 51 -5.68 8.23 3.35
N LYS A 52 -5.29 9.51 3.31
CA LYS A 52 -5.28 10.31 2.07
C LYS A 52 -4.33 9.73 1.02
N ILE A 53 -3.16 9.23 1.42
CA ILE A 53 -2.19 8.59 0.52
C ILE A 53 -2.75 7.26 -0.01
N LEU A 54 -3.42 6.47 0.84
CA LEU A 54 -4.12 5.26 0.45
C LEU A 54 -5.25 5.57 -0.55
N LEU A 55 -6.04 6.63 -0.28
CA LEU A 55 -7.12 7.09 -1.15
C LEU A 55 -6.60 7.44 -2.55
N MET A 56 -5.46 8.13 -2.64
CA MET A 56 -4.80 8.39 -3.93
C MET A 56 -4.42 7.11 -4.66
N GLY A 57 -3.92 6.09 -3.95
CA GLY A 57 -3.63 4.78 -4.53
C GLY A 57 -4.88 4.09 -5.08
N ILE A 58 -6.00 4.16 -4.35
CA ILE A 58 -7.29 3.61 -4.80
C ILE A 58 -7.79 4.35 -6.05
N ILE A 59 -7.68 5.68 -6.09
CA ILE A 59 -8.04 6.47 -7.28
C ILE A 59 -7.20 6.04 -8.49
N MET A 60 -5.88 5.81 -8.31
CA MET A 60 -5.03 5.27 -9.38
C MET A 60 -5.49 3.88 -9.86
N MET A 61 -5.99 3.04 -8.96
CA MET A 61 -6.58 1.75 -9.35
C MET A 61 -7.81 1.93 -10.24
N THR A 62 -8.70 2.87 -9.90
CA THR A 62 -9.89 3.19 -10.70
C THR A 62 -9.51 3.70 -12.09
N VAL A 63 -8.46 4.51 -12.18
CA VAL A 63 -7.89 4.97 -13.47
C VAL A 63 -7.34 3.79 -14.26
N ASN A 64 -6.62 2.87 -13.62
CA ASN A 64 -6.09 1.68 -14.29
C ASN A 64 -7.19 0.75 -14.81
N VAL A 65 -8.24 0.52 -14.02
CA VAL A 65 -9.40 -0.30 -14.44
C VAL A 65 -10.12 0.37 -15.61
N SER A 66 -10.32 1.69 -15.55
CA SER A 66 -10.87 2.45 -16.68
C SER A 66 -10.00 2.28 -17.94
N ALA A 67 -8.69 2.44 -17.81
CA ALA A 67 -7.74 2.26 -18.91
C ALA A 67 -7.74 0.83 -19.48
N HIS A 68 -7.92 -0.19 -18.63
CA HIS A 68 -8.10 -1.58 -19.08
C HIS A 68 -9.37 -1.75 -19.91
N VAL A 69 -10.49 -1.13 -19.49
CA VAL A 69 -11.73 -1.15 -20.28
C VAL A 69 -11.51 -0.50 -21.65
N PHE A 70 -10.88 0.67 -21.71
CA PHE A 70 -10.54 1.33 -22.98
C PHE A 70 -9.60 0.49 -23.86
N TYR A 71 -8.65 -0.21 -23.25
CA TYR A 71 -7.79 -1.16 -23.96
C TYR A 71 -8.58 -2.35 -24.54
N CYS A 72 -9.52 -2.93 -23.78
CA CYS A 72 -10.40 -4.01 -24.27
C CYS A 72 -11.28 -3.57 -25.46
N PHE A 73 -11.71 -2.31 -25.50
CA PHE A 73 -12.41 -1.72 -26.65
C PHE A 73 -11.46 -1.30 -27.79
N ASN A 74 -10.17 -1.63 -27.68
CA ASN A 74 -9.12 -1.32 -28.66
C ASN A 74 -8.93 0.18 -28.93
N LEU A 75 -9.38 1.04 -28.01
CA LEU A 75 -9.27 2.51 -28.09
C LEU A 75 -7.88 3.01 -27.71
N ILE A 76 -7.07 2.17 -27.06
CA ILE A 76 -5.72 2.51 -26.57
C ILE A 76 -4.73 1.43 -27.05
N ARG A 77 -3.54 1.86 -27.51
CA ARG A 77 -2.46 0.94 -27.90
C ARG A 77 -1.95 0.15 -26.68
N GLY A 78 -1.71 -1.16 -26.86
CA GLY A 78 -1.24 -2.03 -25.78
C GLY A 78 0.01 -1.54 -25.05
N ASN A 79 0.96 -0.90 -25.74
CA ASN A 79 2.16 -0.35 -25.11
C ASN A 79 1.86 0.80 -24.12
N ILE A 80 0.84 1.61 -24.43
CA ILE A 80 0.39 2.72 -23.57
C ILE A 80 -0.33 2.15 -22.35
N TYR A 81 -1.23 1.19 -22.56
CA TYR A 81 -1.91 0.49 -21.46
C TYR A 81 -0.92 -0.18 -20.50
N THR A 82 0.06 -0.91 -21.02
CA THR A 82 1.05 -1.63 -20.19
C THR A 82 1.87 -0.66 -19.33
N THR A 83 2.31 0.46 -19.92
CA THR A 83 3.08 1.49 -19.18
C THR A 83 2.22 2.12 -18.08
N LEU A 84 0.96 2.45 -18.39
CA LEU A 84 0.03 3.06 -17.45
C LEU A 84 -0.33 2.10 -16.30
N SER A 85 -0.45 0.81 -16.60
CA SER A 85 -0.69 -0.24 -15.61
C SER A 85 0.50 -0.47 -14.68
N ILE A 86 1.74 -0.36 -15.16
CA ILE A 86 2.93 -0.45 -14.31
C ILE A 86 3.00 0.73 -13.35
N ILE A 87 2.72 1.96 -13.84
CA ILE A 87 2.72 3.17 -13.03
C ILE A 87 1.62 3.10 -11.96
N CYS A 88 0.39 2.73 -12.34
CA CYS A 88 -0.71 2.62 -11.38
C CYS A 88 -0.49 1.49 -10.37
N GLY A 89 0.01 0.33 -10.81
CA GLY A 89 0.29 -0.81 -9.93
C GLY A 89 1.39 -0.50 -8.91
N SER A 90 2.49 0.12 -9.36
CA SER A 90 3.57 0.54 -8.46
C SER A 90 3.14 1.65 -7.50
N GLY A 91 2.40 2.65 -7.99
CA GLY A 91 1.84 3.72 -7.15
C GLY A 91 0.92 3.20 -6.05
N LEU A 92 0.02 2.26 -6.38
CA LEU A 92 -0.86 1.61 -5.41
C LEU A 92 -0.07 0.84 -4.34
N ALA A 93 0.93 0.05 -4.75
CA ALA A 93 1.75 -0.71 -3.82
C ALA A 93 2.56 0.21 -2.87
N ILE A 94 3.11 1.31 -3.38
CA ILE A 94 3.80 2.31 -2.56
C ILE A 94 2.85 2.95 -1.55
N SER A 95 1.62 3.31 -1.96
CA SER A 95 0.60 3.84 -1.04
C SER A 95 0.27 2.86 0.08
N PHE A 96 0.15 1.55 -0.22
CA PHE A 96 -0.04 0.52 0.80
C PHE A 96 1.14 0.40 1.75
N ILE A 97 2.38 0.41 1.22
CA ILE A 97 3.60 0.36 2.04
C ILE A 97 3.62 1.54 3.02
N ILE A 98 3.39 2.76 2.55
CA ILE A 98 3.38 3.96 3.40
C ILE A 98 2.29 3.84 4.47
N PHE A 99 1.09 3.41 4.08
CA PHE A 99 -0.03 3.25 5.01
C PHE A 99 0.29 2.23 6.11
N PHE A 100 0.72 1.02 5.76
CA PHE A 100 1.04 0.00 6.76
C PHE A 100 2.27 0.37 7.59
N TYR A 101 3.27 1.03 7.00
CA TYR A 101 4.45 1.50 7.72
C TYR A 101 4.10 2.53 8.79
N GLU A 102 3.25 3.51 8.48
CA GLU A 102 2.79 4.46 9.50
C GLU A 102 1.99 3.75 10.60
N ASN A 103 1.10 2.82 10.26
CA ASN A 103 0.36 2.04 11.25
C ASN A 103 1.29 1.25 12.19
N ILE A 104 2.29 0.55 11.64
CA ILE A 104 3.29 -0.19 12.44
C ILE A 104 4.11 0.78 13.30
N LYS A 105 4.53 1.93 12.77
CA LYS A 105 5.30 2.94 13.51
C LYS A 105 4.52 3.47 14.73
N ILE A 106 3.23 3.75 14.58
CA ILE A 106 2.34 4.19 15.65
C ILE A 106 2.22 3.11 16.74
N MET A 107 2.11 1.84 16.33
CA MET A 107 2.04 0.71 17.26
C MET A 107 3.40 0.43 17.95
N ALA A 108 4.51 0.56 17.23
CA ALA A 108 5.86 0.27 17.73
C ALA A 108 6.45 1.40 18.58
N GLY A 109 5.99 2.65 18.40
CA GLY A 109 6.52 3.86 19.05
C GLY A 109 6.66 3.78 20.57
N ARG A 110 5.78 3.07 21.29
CA ARG A 110 5.90 2.87 22.75
C ARG A 110 6.48 1.52 23.19
N ARG A 111 6.79 0.58 22.28
CA ARG A 111 7.49 -0.66 22.69
C ARG A 111 8.94 -0.40 23.14
N LYS A 112 9.50 0.75 22.74
CA LYS A 112 10.78 1.26 23.26
C LYS A 112 10.66 1.98 24.60
N GLU A 113 9.47 2.45 24.98
CA GLU A 113 9.25 3.19 26.23
C GLU A 113 9.01 2.22 27.40
N SER A 114 8.20 1.17 27.21
CA SER A 114 7.99 0.12 28.23
C SER A 114 9.14 -0.89 28.38
N ARG A 115 10.32 -0.61 27.81
CA ARG A 115 11.55 -1.39 28.07
C ARG A 115 12.49 -0.69 29.06
N PHE A 116 12.09 0.47 29.56
CA PHE A 116 12.82 1.30 30.53
C PHE A 116 12.00 1.57 31.80
N GLU A 117 10.94 0.79 32.04
CA GLU A 117 10.25 0.72 33.34
C GLU A 117 10.49 -0.64 33.99
#